data_AF-A0A1S9D208-F1
#
_entry.id   AF-A0A1S9D208-F1
#
_cell.length_a   1.000
_cell.length_b   1.000
_cell.length_c   1.000
_cell.angle_alpha   90.00
_cell.angle_beta   90.00
_cell.angle_gamma   90.00
#
_symmetry.space_group_name_H-M   'P 1'
#
loop_
_entity.id
_entity.type
_entity.pdbx_description
1 polymer ?
#
loop_
_entity_poly.entity_id
_entity_poly.type
_entity_poly.pdbx_seq_one_letter_code
_entity_poly.pdbx_strand_id
1 'polypeptide(L)'
;MLDPITGNAIVFNGEIYNFQSLRKNCESSGDVFKSHSDTEVILALYRRHGIDCLKFLRGMFALAIWDEQLQQLFLARDRVGKKPLNYAVTKTGLAFCSELHPLSRHPGVDNGMDLEALELYLQCQFIPAPWTIYCGIRKLPPAHSAVYDHNGLKIEKYWEIDYRNKIRISEADALDALEEKLTEAVRLRMIADVPLGALLSGGVDSSVVVALMAKLSNEPVRTFSIGFEAEAFNELPWAQQAAERCGTRHHPEIVKGDVEHLLPTLARHYGEPYADPSAVPSFFVSEAVKKLFAGGSPIDHEYAILAP
;
A
#
# COMPACT_ATOMS: atom_id res chain seq x y z
N MET A 1 18.24 5.83 0.84
CA MET A 1 18.68 7.14 0.31
C MET A 1 19.26 7.96 1.45
N LEU A 2 20.25 8.83 1.21
CA LEU A 2 20.83 9.72 2.23
C LEU A 2 20.46 11.18 1.91
N ASP A 3 20.07 11.96 2.92
CA ASP A 3 19.94 13.41 2.81
C ASP A 3 21.34 14.05 2.81
N PRO A 4 21.77 14.72 1.73
CA PRO A 4 23.09 15.33 1.66
C PRO A 4 23.30 16.51 2.63
N ILE A 5 22.23 17.06 3.21
CA ILE A 5 22.31 18.21 4.12
C ILE A 5 22.45 17.75 5.57
N THR A 6 21.62 16.79 6.00
CA THR A 6 21.57 16.34 7.41
C THR A 6 22.37 15.07 7.66
N GLY A 7 22.66 14.28 6.63
CA GLY A 7 23.21 12.93 6.77
C GLY A 7 22.16 11.87 7.09
N ASN A 8 20.88 12.25 7.25
CA ASN A 8 19.81 11.31 7.57
C ASN A 8 19.63 10.25 6.48
N ALA A 9 19.35 9.01 6.89
CA ALA A 9 19.14 7.89 5.97
C ALA A 9 17.68 7.48 5.96
N ILE A 10 17.10 7.26 4.78
CA ILE A 10 15.73 6.74 4.62
C ILE A 10 15.70 5.42 3.83
N VAL A 11 14.85 4.51 4.29
CA VAL A 11 14.28 3.44 3.48
C VAL A 11 12.76 3.60 3.44
N PHE A 12 12.18 3.34 2.27
CA PHE A 12 10.81 3.70 1.96
C PHE A 12 10.19 2.64 1.04
N ASN A 13 9.00 2.17 1.39
CA ASN A 13 8.17 1.28 0.57
C ASN A 13 6.80 1.91 0.38
N GLY A 14 6.46 2.20 -0.87
CA GLY A 14 5.19 2.80 -1.25
C GLY A 14 5.37 4.07 -2.07
N GLU A 15 4.39 4.96 -1.98
CA GLU A 15 4.26 6.14 -2.82
C GLU A 15 3.59 7.28 -2.05
N ILE A 16 4.09 8.51 -2.24
CA ILE A 16 3.44 9.74 -1.78
C ILE A 16 2.72 10.41 -2.95
N TYR A 17 1.42 10.17 -3.08
CA TYR A 17 0.60 10.64 -4.20
C TYR A 17 0.60 12.16 -4.41
N ASN A 18 0.78 12.96 -3.34
CA ASN A 18 0.84 14.43 -3.45
C ASN A 18 2.27 15.00 -3.53
N PHE A 19 3.29 14.18 -3.83
CA PHE A 19 4.69 14.58 -3.78
C PHE A 19 5.02 15.76 -4.71
N GLN A 20 4.43 15.86 -5.91
CA GLN A 20 4.72 16.95 -6.85
C GLN A 20 4.33 18.32 -6.28
N SER A 21 3.21 18.40 -5.57
CA SER A 21 2.77 19.64 -4.91
C SER A 21 3.66 19.97 -3.72
N LEU A 22 4.02 18.96 -2.92
CA LEU A 22 4.91 19.12 -1.78
C LEU A 22 6.32 19.56 -2.21
N ARG A 23 6.81 19.01 -3.32
CA ARG A 23 8.09 19.36 -3.93
C ARG A 23 8.13 20.83 -4.32
N LYS A 24 7.12 21.33 -5.04
CA LYS A 24 7.05 22.75 -5.43
C LYS A 24 7.12 23.68 -4.21
N ASN A 25 6.47 23.31 -3.11
CA ASN A 25 6.52 24.08 -1.86
C ASN A 25 7.93 24.05 -1.24
N CYS A 26 8.61 22.90 -1.29
CA CYS A 26 9.98 22.74 -0.83
C CYS A 26 10.98 23.54 -1.69
N GLU A 27 10.87 23.46 -3.02
CA GLU A 27 11.68 24.25 -3.97
C GLU A 27 11.50 25.76 -3.74
N SER A 28 10.27 26.21 -3.52
CA SER A 28 9.97 27.61 -3.19
C SER A 28 10.57 28.05 -1.84
N SER A 29 10.92 27.09 -0.98
CA SER A 29 11.59 27.31 0.31
C SER A 29 13.11 27.12 0.22
N GLY A 30 13.66 26.92 -0.98
CA GLY A 30 15.11 26.80 -1.22
C GLY A 30 15.66 25.39 -1.27
N ASP A 31 14.82 24.34 -1.22
CA ASP A 31 15.29 22.97 -1.38
C ASP A 31 15.70 22.67 -2.84
N VAL A 32 16.82 21.98 -3.01
CA VAL A 32 17.31 21.52 -4.31
C VAL A 32 17.31 20.00 -4.34
N PHE A 33 16.66 19.43 -5.35
CA PHE A 33 16.43 18.00 -5.50
C PHE A 33 17.25 17.43 -6.66
N LYS A 34 17.73 16.19 -6.52
CA LYS A 34 18.56 15.52 -7.55
C LYS A 34 17.75 14.62 -8.47
N SER A 35 16.71 13.98 -7.94
CA SER A 35 15.80 13.12 -8.68
C SER A 35 14.39 13.70 -8.70
N HIS A 36 13.48 13.02 -9.40
CA HIS A 36 12.04 13.30 -9.38
C HIS A 36 11.28 12.39 -8.39
N SER A 37 11.99 11.65 -7.53
CA SER A 37 11.38 10.74 -6.56
C SER A 37 10.70 11.49 -5.40
N ASP A 38 9.62 10.89 -4.89
CA ASP A 38 8.96 11.28 -3.65
C ASP A 38 9.84 11.12 -2.39
N THR A 39 10.83 10.23 -2.42
CA THR A 39 11.69 9.92 -1.27
C THR A 39 12.49 11.14 -0.82
N GLU A 40 13.01 11.95 -1.74
CA GLU A 40 13.71 13.20 -1.38
C GLU A 40 12.76 14.23 -0.75
N VAL A 41 11.50 14.25 -1.18
CA VAL A 41 10.47 15.15 -0.62
C VAL A 41 10.18 14.78 0.82
N ILE A 42 10.14 13.48 1.16
CA ILE A 42 9.98 13.03 2.54
C ILE A 42 11.14 13.52 3.41
N LEU A 43 12.39 13.38 2.95
CA LEU A 43 13.57 13.85 3.68
C LEU A 43 13.55 15.37 3.89
N ALA A 44 13.21 16.14 2.85
CA ALA A 44 13.10 17.59 2.96
C ALA A 44 12.01 18.03 3.97
N LEU A 45 10.85 17.37 3.96
CA LEU A 45 9.79 17.64 4.93
C LEU A 45 10.18 17.23 6.35
N TYR A 46 10.81 16.07 6.51
CA TYR A 46 11.30 15.60 7.82
C TYR A 46 12.36 16.53 8.39
N ARG A 47 13.29 17.04 7.57
CA ARG A 47 14.26 18.07 8.01
C ARG A 47 13.59 19.32 8.57
N ARG A 48 12.47 19.76 7.98
CA ARG A 48 11.78 21.00 8.37
C ARG A 48 10.81 20.80 9.54
N HIS A 49 10.16 19.64 9.60
CA HIS A 49 9.03 19.41 10.49
C HIS A 49 9.24 18.24 11.47
N GLY A 50 10.37 17.53 11.39
CA GLY A 50 10.57 16.27 12.10
C GLY A 50 9.44 15.28 11.81
N ILE A 51 8.96 14.62 12.86
CA ILE A 51 7.86 13.64 12.82
C ILE A 51 6.55 14.25 12.29
N ASP A 52 6.34 15.56 12.46
CA ASP A 52 5.14 16.25 11.98
C ASP A 52 5.07 16.31 10.44
N CYS A 53 6.12 15.89 9.72
CA CYS A 53 6.09 15.72 8.28
C CYS A 53 4.92 14.81 7.82
N LEU A 54 4.52 13.84 8.65
CA LEU A 54 3.42 12.91 8.37
C LEU A 54 2.06 13.59 8.15
N LYS A 55 1.86 14.80 8.68
CA LYS A 55 0.62 15.58 8.50
C LYS A 55 0.42 16.00 7.03
N PHE A 56 1.51 16.14 6.28
CA PHE A 56 1.51 16.60 4.90
C PHE A 56 1.41 15.46 3.87
N LEU A 57 1.78 14.23 4.26
CA LEU A 57 1.87 13.09 3.35
C LEU A 57 0.49 12.49 3.05
N ARG A 58 0.16 12.38 1.75
CA ARG A 58 -0.95 11.57 1.24
C ARG A 58 -0.36 10.45 0.41
N GLY A 59 -0.52 9.21 0.83
CA GLY A 59 0.16 8.09 0.20
C GLY A 59 -0.22 6.75 0.79
N MET A 60 0.30 5.69 0.18
CA MET A 60 0.44 4.38 0.81
C MET A 60 1.91 4.21 1.13
N PHE A 61 2.30 4.02 2.38
CA PHE A 61 3.71 4.02 2.73
C PHE A 61 4.04 3.30 4.03
N ALA A 62 5.23 2.72 4.03
CA ALA A 62 6.00 2.37 5.20
C ALA A 62 7.39 3.00 5.04
N LEU A 63 7.83 3.77 6.02
CA LEU A 63 9.14 4.43 5.99
C LEU A 63 9.91 4.20 7.28
N ALA A 64 11.23 4.25 7.15
CA ALA A 64 12.16 4.31 8.28
C ALA A 64 13.25 5.35 7.98
N ILE A 65 13.44 6.29 8.90
CA ILE A 65 14.45 7.34 8.83
C ILE A 65 15.39 7.18 10.01
N TRP A 66 16.67 6.96 9.74
CA TRP A 66 17.72 7.16 10.73
C TRP A 66 18.08 8.64 10.76
N ASP A 67 17.82 9.28 11.90
CA ASP A 67 18.18 10.66 12.18
C ASP A 67 19.57 10.70 12.79
N GLU A 68 20.56 11.15 12.01
CA GLU A 68 21.95 11.10 12.42
C GLU A 68 22.25 12.11 13.55
N GLN A 69 21.57 13.25 13.55
CA GLN A 69 21.78 14.26 14.58
C GLN A 69 21.19 13.82 15.92
N LEU A 70 20.02 13.19 15.90
CA LEU A 70 19.31 12.75 17.09
C LEU A 70 19.66 11.31 17.52
N GLN A 71 20.40 10.57 16.68
CA GLN A 71 20.76 9.16 16.89
C GLN A 71 19.54 8.29 17.21
N GLN A 72 18.48 8.46 16.42
CA GLN A 72 17.22 7.74 16.59
C GLN A 72 16.68 7.20 15.27
N LEU A 73 15.95 6.10 15.35
CA LEU A 73 15.23 5.51 14.23
C LEU A 73 13.75 5.90 14.31
N PHE A 74 13.29 6.67 13.34
CA PHE A 74 11.89 7.04 13.15
C PHE A 74 11.23 6.11 12.11
N LEU A 75 10.12 5.47 12.48
CA LEU A 75 9.33 4.59 11.64
C LEU A 75 7.93 5.18 11.47
N ALA A 76 7.32 5.05 10.29
CA ALA A 76 5.92 5.41 10.12
C ALA A 76 5.21 4.53 9.10
N ARG A 77 3.94 4.23 9.39
CA ARG A 77 3.04 3.49 8.50
C ARG A 77 1.85 4.37 8.15
N ASP A 78 1.42 4.32 6.89
CA ASP A 78 0.36 5.19 6.38
C ASP A 78 -0.97 5.06 7.13
N ARG A 79 -1.84 6.04 6.90
CA ARG A 79 -3.09 6.28 7.64
C ARG A 79 -4.03 5.07 7.68
N VAL A 80 -4.03 4.25 6.64
CA VAL A 80 -4.90 3.06 6.54
C VAL A 80 -4.12 1.75 6.61
N GLY A 81 -2.78 1.82 6.64
CA GLY A 81 -1.90 0.69 6.76
C GLY A 81 -1.76 -0.13 5.49
N LYS A 82 -1.85 0.48 4.31
CA LYS A 82 -1.73 -0.22 3.02
C LYS A 82 -0.39 -0.94 2.87
N LYS A 83 0.71 -0.28 3.25
CA LYS A 83 2.04 -0.91 3.19
C LYS A 83 2.39 -1.58 4.52
N PRO A 84 2.84 -2.84 4.52
CA PRO A 84 3.19 -3.54 5.75
C PRO A 84 4.51 -3.00 6.32
N LEU A 85 4.53 -2.88 7.65
CA LEU A 85 5.71 -2.54 8.43
C LEU A 85 5.70 -3.34 9.73
N ASN A 86 6.59 -4.32 9.80
CA ASN A 86 6.79 -5.18 10.96
C ASN A 86 8.11 -4.81 11.64
N TYR A 87 8.17 -4.98 12.95
CA TYR A 87 9.37 -4.72 13.72
C TYR A 87 9.56 -5.76 14.83
N ALA A 88 10.79 -5.89 15.27
CA ALA A 88 11.18 -6.70 16.41
C ALA A 88 12.24 -5.94 17.23
N VAL A 89 11.98 -5.77 18.52
CA VAL A 89 12.96 -5.23 19.47
C VAL A 89 13.82 -6.39 19.96
N THR A 90 15.13 -6.25 19.82
CA THR A 90 16.13 -7.27 20.20
C THR A 90 17.02 -6.71 21.30
N LYS A 91 17.91 -7.56 21.85
CA LYS A 91 18.89 -7.11 22.85
C LYS A 91 19.89 -6.08 22.32
N THR A 92 20.09 -6.00 21.00
CA THR A 92 21.12 -5.17 20.37
C THR A 92 20.55 -4.01 19.56
N GLY A 93 19.23 -3.85 19.50
CA GLY A 93 18.59 -2.84 18.66
C GLY A 93 17.21 -3.25 18.16
N LEU A 94 16.72 -2.50 17.17
CA LEU A 94 15.45 -2.76 16.51
C LEU A 94 15.69 -3.24 15.07
N ALA A 95 15.04 -4.34 14.69
CA ALA A 95 14.95 -4.80 13.31
C ALA A 95 13.56 -4.51 12.76
N PHE A 96 13.45 -4.13 11.48
CA PHE A 96 12.17 -3.90 10.82
C PHE A 96 12.19 -4.42 9.39
N CYS A 97 11.01 -4.80 8.88
CA CYS A 97 10.84 -5.31 7.53
C CYS A 97 9.37 -5.23 7.09
N SER A 98 9.12 -5.09 5.80
CA SER A 98 7.77 -5.21 5.23
C SER A 98 7.27 -6.67 5.23
N GLU A 99 8.16 -7.66 5.34
CA GLU A 99 7.84 -9.09 5.39
C GLU A 99 8.20 -9.72 6.73
N LEU A 100 7.44 -10.73 7.16
CA LEU A 100 7.67 -11.42 8.43
C LEU A 100 8.85 -12.41 8.38
N HIS A 101 9.00 -13.11 7.25
CA HIS A 101 9.99 -14.19 7.14
C HIS A 101 11.44 -13.70 7.34
N PRO A 102 11.90 -12.57 6.78
CA PRO A 102 13.25 -12.06 7.08
C PRO A 102 13.48 -11.78 8.57
N LEU A 103 12.47 -11.24 9.27
CA LEU A 103 12.55 -10.97 10.71
C LEU A 103 12.55 -12.27 11.54
N SER A 104 11.77 -13.28 11.16
CA SER A 104 11.71 -14.56 11.87
C SER A 104 13.01 -15.37 11.78
N ARG A 105 13.90 -15.00 10.84
CA ARG A 105 15.25 -15.56 10.68
C ARG A 105 16.34 -14.76 11.41
N HIS A 106 16.01 -13.60 11.97
CA HIS A 106 16.98 -12.80 12.70
C HIS A 106 17.34 -13.48 14.04
N PRO A 107 18.63 -13.66 14.38
CA PRO A 107 19.04 -14.47 15.53
C PRO A 107 18.62 -13.89 16.89
N GLY A 108 18.36 -12.58 16.95
CA GLY A 108 17.88 -11.89 18.15
C GLY A 108 16.36 -11.82 18.31
N VAL A 109 15.59 -12.46 17.42
CA VAL A 109 14.12 -12.43 17.41
C VAL A 109 13.55 -13.76 17.88
N ASP A 110 12.59 -13.72 18.80
CA ASP A 110 11.80 -14.89 19.16
C ASP A 110 10.79 -15.20 18.06
N ASN A 111 11.06 -16.26 17.30
CA ASN A 111 10.19 -16.74 16.24
C ASN A 111 9.26 -17.89 16.70
N GLY A 112 9.12 -18.09 18.00
CA GLY A 112 8.10 -18.96 18.57
C GLY A 112 6.69 -18.50 18.16
N MET A 113 5.76 -19.45 18.09
CA MET A 113 4.37 -19.18 17.75
C MET A 113 3.66 -18.49 18.92
N ASP A 114 3.04 -17.35 18.63
CA ASP A 114 2.24 -16.58 19.59
C ASP A 114 0.82 -17.19 19.66
N LEU A 115 0.50 -17.82 20.80
CA LEU A 115 -0.79 -18.51 20.97
C LEU A 115 -1.97 -17.55 21.06
N GLU A 116 -1.76 -16.31 21.54
CA GLU A 116 -2.80 -15.28 21.52
C GLU A 116 -3.08 -14.84 20.08
N ALA A 117 -2.03 -14.71 19.27
CA ALA A 117 -2.19 -14.41 17.85
C ALA A 117 -2.90 -15.53 17.08
N LEU A 118 -2.63 -16.79 17.45
CA LEU A 118 -3.34 -17.94 16.89
C LEU A 118 -4.83 -17.92 17.26
N GLU A 119 -5.17 -17.58 18.51
CA GLU A 119 -6.57 -17.42 18.92
C GLU A 119 -7.27 -16.33 18.11
N LEU A 120 -6.61 -15.17 17.92
CA LEU A 120 -7.12 -14.08 17.09
C LEU A 120 -7.35 -14.52 15.64
N TYR A 121 -6.45 -15.32 15.08
CA TYR A 121 -6.64 -15.89 13.74
C TYR A 121 -7.87 -16.80 13.67
N LEU A 122 -8.07 -17.67 14.65
CA LEU A 122 -9.23 -18.58 14.66
C LEU A 122 -10.56 -17.81 14.81
N GLN A 123 -10.55 -16.64 15.44
CA GLN A 123 -11.73 -15.79 15.61
C GLN A 123 -11.98 -14.88 14.39
N CYS A 124 -10.93 -14.28 13.85
CA CYS A 124 -11.03 -13.20 12.85
C CYS A 124 -10.69 -13.66 11.43
N GLN A 125 -10.15 -14.87 11.24
CA GLN A 125 -9.61 -15.39 9.98
C GLN A 125 -8.34 -14.65 9.47
N PHE A 126 -7.83 -13.70 10.25
CA PHE A 126 -6.55 -13.02 10.07
C PHE A 126 -6.01 -12.57 11.44
N ILE A 127 -4.71 -12.24 11.52
CA ILE A 127 -4.09 -11.72 12.74
C ILE A 127 -4.09 -10.18 12.70
N PRO A 128 -4.81 -9.47 13.58
CA PRO A 128 -4.83 -8.02 13.59
C PRO A 128 -3.53 -7.43 14.13
N ALA A 129 -3.21 -6.19 13.74
CA ALA A 129 -2.14 -5.44 14.39
C ALA A 129 -2.48 -5.17 15.88
N PRO A 130 -1.49 -5.14 16.80
CA PRO A 130 -0.05 -5.26 16.54
C PRO A 130 0.48 -6.70 16.44
N TRP A 131 -0.35 -7.72 16.59
CA TRP A 131 0.10 -9.11 16.62
C TRP A 131 0.58 -9.62 15.24
N THR A 132 1.47 -10.59 15.30
CA THR A 132 1.84 -11.50 14.20
C THR A 132 1.79 -12.92 14.75
N ILE A 133 1.86 -13.93 13.89
CA ILE A 133 1.98 -15.32 14.37
C ILE A 133 3.25 -15.57 15.23
N TYR A 134 4.23 -14.67 15.21
CA TYR A 134 5.49 -14.79 15.93
C TYR A 134 5.51 -13.94 17.22
N CYS A 135 5.96 -14.51 18.33
CA CYS A 135 6.03 -13.84 19.64
C CYS A 135 6.86 -12.55 19.61
N GLY A 136 8.03 -12.59 18.96
CA GLY A 136 9.00 -11.50 18.94
C GLY A 136 8.77 -10.45 17.85
N ILE A 137 7.73 -10.59 17.02
CA ILE A 137 7.47 -9.68 15.90
C ILE A 137 6.10 -9.04 16.06
N ARG A 138 6.05 -7.72 15.84
CA ARG A 138 4.82 -6.92 15.89
C ARG A 138 4.64 -6.11 14.61
N LYS A 139 3.39 -5.91 14.21
CA LYS A 139 2.99 -4.99 13.14
C LYS A 139 2.91 -3.59 13.71
N LEU A 140 3.54 -2.60 13.08
CA LEU A 140 3.23 -1.20 13.37
C LEU A 140 1.76 -0.95 12.94
N PRO A 141 0.86 -0.50 13.84
CA PRO A 141 -0.54 -0.33 13.46
C PRO A 141 -0.71 0.77 12.39
N PRO A 142 -1.81 0.75 11.62
CA PRO A 142 -2.16 1.85 10.71
C PRO A 142 -2.15 3.20 11.42
N ALA A 143 -1.74 4.27 10.73
CA ALA A 143 -1.69 5.62 11.28
C ALA A 143 -0.82 5.82 12.53
N HIS A 144 0.16 4.94 12.74
CA HIS A 144 1.12 5.07 13.82
C HIS A 144 2.53 5.34 13.29
N SER A 145 3.27 6.07 14.10
CA SER A 145 4.72 6.21 14.02
C SER A 145 5.38 5.58 15.23
N ALA A 146 6.65 5.21 15.09
CA ALA A 146 7.46 4.78 16.19
C ALA A 146 8.81 5.52 16.19
N VAL A 147 9.34 5.78 17.37
CA VAL A 147 10.70 6.28 17.57
C VAL A 147 11.43 5.27 18.43
N TYR A 148 12.60 4.85 17.98
CA TYR A 148 13.51 3.99 18.73
C TYR A 148 14.84 4.72 18.97
N ASP A 149 15.18 4.88 20.23
CA ASP A 149 16.42 5.52 20.68
C ASP A 149 17.00 4.76 21.89
N HIS A 150 17.92 5.40 22.64
CA HIS A 150 18.50 4.84 23.86
C HIS A 150 17.50 4.60 25.01
N ASN A 151 16.32 5.22 24.96
CA ASN A 151 15.22 5.02 25.92
C ASN A 151 14.29 3.87 25.51
N GLY A 152 14.49 3.30 24.33
CA GLY A 152 13.71 2.20 23.78
C GLY A 152 12.69 2.65 22.73
N LEU A 153 11.67 1.82 22.52
CA LEU A 153 10.66 2.02 21.49
C LEU A 153 9.45 2.78 22.05
N LYS A 154 9.10 3.91 21.43
CA LYS A 154 7.86 4.64 21.68
C LYS A 154 7.00 4.62 20.42
N ILE A 155 5.73 4.25 20.54
CA ILE A 155 4.77 4.20 19.44
C ILE A 155 3.65 5.22 19.71
N GLU A 156 3.33 6.02 18.70
CA GLU A 156 2.29 7.04 18.79
C GLU A 156 1.39 7.01 17.56
N LYS A 157 0.09 7.20 17.78
CA LYS A 157 -0.89 7.40 16.71
C LYS A 157 -0.81 8.85 16.25
N TYR A 158 -0.55 9.07 14.96
CA TYR A 158 -0.45 10.43 14.39
C TYR A 158 -1.71 10.84 13.62
N TRP A 159 -2.62 9.90 13.32
CA TRP A 159 -3.85 10.18 12.59
C TRP A 159 -4.99 9.25 13.01
N GLU A 160 -6.22 9.76 12.97
CA GLU A 160 -7.45 9.00 13.16
C GLU A 160 -8.60 9.64 12.37
N ILE A 161 -9.60 8.83 12.00
CA ILE A 161 -10.83 9.36 11.40
C ILE A 161 -11.74 9.86 12.51
N ASP A 162 -12.15 11.13 12.42
CA ASP A 162 -13.12 11.72 13.34
C ASP A 162 -14.52 11.79 12.69
N TYR A 163 -15.43 10.94 13.16
CA TYR A 163 -16.82 10.90 12.69
C TYR A 163 -17.78 11.81 13.45
N ARG A 164 -17.31 12.55 14.47
CA ARG A 164 -18.17 13.33 15.39
C ARG A 164 -18.78 14.55 14.70
N ASN A 165 -18.01 15.23 13.85
CA ASN A 165 -18.45 16.43 13.15
C ASN A 165 -19.13 16.06 11.82
N LYS A 166 -20.45 16.00 11.83
CA LYS A 166 -21.25 15.79 10.62
C LYS A 166 -21.49 17.12 9.91
N ILE A 167 -21.17 17.18 8.63
CA ILE A 167 -21.54 18.30 7.76
C ILE A 167 -23.04 18.23 7.43
N ARG A 168 -23.68 19.39 7.24
CA ARG A 168 -25.06 19.51 6.77
C ARG A 168 -25.06 20.18 5.41
N ILE A 169 -25.30 19.41 4.36
CA ILE A 169 -25.32 19.84 2.97
C ILE A 169 -26.50 19.17 2.25
N SER A 170 -26.90 19.69 1.09
CA SER A 170 -27.93 19.04 0.29
C SER A 170 -27.40 17.73 -0.32
N GLU A 171 -28.30 16.85 -0.76
CA GLU A 171 -27.90 15.63 -1.48
C GLU A 171 -27.15 15.96 -2.78
N ALA A 172 -27.57 17.00 -3.50
CA ALA A 172 -26.88 17.46 -4.70
C ALA A 172 -25.43 17.89 -4.40
N ASP A 173 -25.22 18.72 -3.37
CA ASP A 173 -23.88 19.13 -2.97
C ASP A 173 -23.03 17.94 -2.49
N ALA A 174 -23.65 16.94 -1.87
CA ALA A 174 -22.96 15.73 -1.43
C ALA A 174 -22.49 14.87 -2.61
N LEU A 175 -23.29 14.77 -3.66
CA LEU A 175 -22.93 14.07 -4.90
C LEU A 175 -21.76 14.76 -5.61
N ASP A 176 -21.81 16.09 -5.74
CA ASP A 176 -20.74 16.87 -6.35
C ASP A 176 -19.42 16.73 -5.56
N ALA A 177 -19.50 16.86 -4.23
CA ALA A 177 -18.34 16.69 -3.36
C ALA A 177 -17.76 15.26 -3.43
N LEU A 178 -18.62 14.24 -3.54
CA LEU A 178 -18.18 12.85 -3.69
C LEU A 178 -17.47 12.63 -5.03
N GLU A 179 -18.04 13.10 -6.15
CA GLU A 179 -17.41 12.98 -7.47
C GLU A 179 -16.06 13.70 -7.49
N GLU A 180 -15.97 14.91 -6.92
CA GLU A 180 -14.71 15.67 -6.84
C GLU A 180 -13.64 14.88 -6.07
N LYS A 181 -13.98 14.33 -4.89
CA LYS A 181 -13.01 13.62 -4.04
C LYS A 181 -12.59 12.28 -4.63
N LEU A 182 -13.51 11.54 -5.25
CA LEU A 182 -13.17 10.31 -5.96
C LEU A 182 -12.30 10.60 -7.19
N THR A 183 -12.65 11.62 -7.98
CA THR A 183 -11.84 12.04 -9.14
C THR A 183 -10.44 12.47 -8.71
N GLU A 184 -10.32 13.25 -7.63
CA GLU A 184 -9.02 13.63 -7.07
C GLU A 184 -8.22 12.40 -6.61
N ALA A 185 -8.86 11.47 -5.91
CA ALA A 185 -8.21 10.26 -5.40
C ALA A 185 -7.68 9.35 -6.53
N VAL A 186 -8.43 9.22 -7.63
CA VAL A 186 -8.02 8.49 -8.83
C VAL A 186 -6.89 9.25 -9.54
N ARG A 187 -7.06 10.54 -9.81
CA ARG A 187 -6.04 11.38 -10.47
C ARG A 187 -4.69 11.33 -9.77
N LEU A 188 -4.68 11.42 -8.44
CA LEU A 188 -3.45 11.37 -7.63
C LEU A 188 -2.72 10.02 -7.74
N ARG A 189 -3.44 8.93 -8.03
CA ARG A 189 -2.89 7.59 -8.21
C ARG A 189 -2.59 7.23 -9.67
N MET A 190 -3.01 8.07 -10.61
CA MET A 190 -2.68 7.92 -12.03
C MET A 190 -1.31 8.50 -12.39
N ILE A 191 -0.63 9.15 -11.44
CA ILE A 191 0.75 9.62 -11.61
C ILE A 191 1.67 8.40 -11.44
N ALA A 192 2.13 7.83 -12.54
CA ALA A 192 3.07 6.72 -12.57
C ALA A 192 4.11 6.95 -13.68
N ASP A 193 5.36 6.56 -13.43
CA ASP A 193 6.44 6.59 -14.43
C ASP A 193 6.31 5.45 -15.47
N VAL A 194 5.26 4.64 -15.31
CA VAL A 194 5.02 3.39 -15.99
C VAL A 194 3.55 3.30 -16.40
N PRO A 195 3.20 2.53 -17.44
CA PRO A 195 1.80 2.46 -17.82
C PRO A 195 0.94 1.84 -16.71
N LEU A 196 -0.31 2.29 -16.65
CA LEU A 196 -1.21 2.01 -15.54
C LEU A 196 -2.31 1.04 -15.96
N GLY A 197 -2.57 0.06 -15.10
CA GLY A 197 -3.69 -0.86 -15.20
C GLY A 197 -4.67 -0.72 -14.05
N ALA A 198 -5.86 -1.29 -14.20
CA ALA A 198 -6.84 -1.40 -13.13
C ALA A 198 -7.38 -2.82 -13.00
N LEU A 199 -7.61 -3.25 -11.76
CA LEU A 199 -8.40 -4.45 -11.51
C LEU A 199 -9.88 -4.11 -11.66
N LEU A 200 -10.57 -4.82 -12.55
CA LEU A 200 -11.98 -4.64 -12.81
C LEU A 200 -12.74 -5.88 -12.33
N SER A 201 -13.78 -5.65 -11.55
CA SER A 201 -14.71 -6.67 -11.09
C SER A 201 -16.11 -6.37 -11.62
N GLY A 202 -17.10 -7.20 -11.29
CA GLY A 202 -18.48 -6.91 -11.64
C GLY A 202 -19.14 -5.84 -10.77
N GLY A 203 -18.44 -5.37 -9.73
CA GLY A 203 -18.94 -4.45 -8.72
C GLY A 203 -18.92 -2.98 -9.15
N VAL A 204 -19.70 -2.17 -8.43
CA VAL A 204 -19.77 -0.72 -8.64
C VAL A 204 -18.45 -0.01 -8.31
N ASP A 205 -17.72 -0.48 -7.29
CA ASP A 205 -16.51 0.19 -6.80
C ASP A 205 -15.41 0.25 -7.85
N SER A 206 -15.03 -0.92 -8.39
CA SER A 206 -14.02 -1.02 -9.45
C SER A 206 -14.48 -0.37 -10.74
N SER A 207 -15.77 -0.46 -11.06
CA SER A 207 -16.36 0.20 -12.23
C SER A 207 -16.27 1.72 -12.14
N VAL A 208 -16.53 2.31 -10.98
CA VAL A 208 -16.41 3.77 -10.76
C VAL A 208 -14.96 4.21 -10.89
N VAL A 209 -14.02 3.47 -10.29
CA VAL A 209 -12.58 3.76 -10.43
C VAL A 209 -12.16 3.74 -11.90
N VAL A 210 -12.52 2.69 -12.64
CA VAL A 210 -12.19 2.55 -14.07
C VAL A 210 -12.85 3.64 -14.92
N ALA A 211 -14.10 4.02 -14.64
CA ALA A 211 -14.78 5.10 -15.34
C ALA A 211 -14.07 6.45 -15.15
N LEU A 212 -13.63 6.74 -13.91
CA LEU A 212 -12.86 7.95 -13.62
C LEU A 212 -11.48 7.91 -14.26
N MET A 213 -10.80 6.76 -14.27
CA MET A 213 -9.53 6.59 -14.98
C MET A 213 -9.70 6.84 -16.47
N ALA A 214 -10.76 6.31 -17.09
CA ALA A 214 -11.06 6.52 -18.51
C ALA A 214 -11.36 7.99 -18.83
N LYS A 215 -12.06 8.71 -17.94
CA LYS A 215 -12.33 10.16 -18.06
C LYS A 215 -11.06 11.01 -17.97
N LEU A 216 -10.07 10.56 -17.19
CA LEU A 216 -8.81 11.28 -16.93
C LEU A 216 -7.67 10.89 -17.89
N SER A 217 -7.80 9.77 -18.61
CA SER A 217 -6.77 9.25 -19.51
C SER A 217 -7.00 9.69 -20.95
N ASN A 218 -5.91 9.96 -21.67
CA ASN A 218 -5.94 10.19 -23.12
C ASN A 218 -5.87 8.88 -23.93
N GLU A 219 -5.56 7.76 -23.28
CA GLU A 219 -5.49 6.44 -23.88
C GLU A 219 -6.45 5.46 -23.19
N PRO A 220 -6.95 4.43 -23.90
CA PRO A 220 -7.75 3.38 -23.29
C PRO A 220 -7.05 2.73 -22.08
N VAL A 221 -7.70 2.80 -20.92
CA VAL A 221 -7.22 2.16 -19.68
C VAL A 221 -7.13 0.66 -19.89
N ARG A 222 -6.06 0.01 -19.39
CA ARG A 222 -5.95 -1.45 -19.40
C ARG A 222 -6.65 -2.01 -18.17
N THR A 223 -7.59 -2.93 -18.36
CA THR A 223 -8.37 -3.52 -17.25
C THR A 223 -8.17 -5.03 -17.21
N PHE A 224 -8.08 -5.58 -16.00
CA PHE A 224 -7.83 -7.00 -15.77
C PHE A 224 -8.92 -7.58 -14.87
N SER A 225 -9.44 -8.75 -15.26
CA SER A 225 -10.46 -9.45 -14.49
C SER A 225 -10.15 -10.94 -14.41
N ILE A 226 -10.32 -11.51 -13.22
CA ILE A 226 -10.21 -12.95 -12.99
C ILE A 226 -11.61 -13.51 -12.73
N GLY A 227 -11.97 -14.54 -13.48
CA GLY A 227 -13.15 -15.37 -13.23
C GLY A 227 -12.76 -16.81 -12.91
N PHE A 228 -13.72 -17.57 -12.38
CA PHE A 228 -13.59 -19.00 -12.13
C PHE A 228 -14.60 -19.77 -13.01
N GLU A 229 -14.32 -21.05 -13.29
CA GLU A 229 -15.24 -21.90 -14.09
C GLU A 229 -16.60 -22.11 -13.41
N ALA A 230 -16.63 -22.08 -12.08
CA ALA A 230 -17.87 -22.14 -11.32
C ALA A 230 -18.67 -20.83 -11.52
N GLU A 231 -19.84 -20.94 -12.14
CA GLU A 231 -20.71 -19.80 -12.51
C GLU A 231 -21.06 -18.90 -11.31
N ALA A 232 -21.19 -19.49 -10.11
CA ALA A 232 -21.44 -18.76 -8.86
C ALA A 232 -20.36 -17.73 -8.49
N PHE A 233 -19.16 -17.84 -9.06
CA PHE A 233 -18.02 -16.97 -8.80
C PHE A 233 -17.53 -16.23 -10.06
N ASN A 234 -18.34 -16.22 -11.13
CA ASN A 234 -17.96 -15.61 -12.39
C ASN A 234 -18.54 -14.20 -12.57
N GLU A 235 -17.74 -13.19 -12.24
CA GLU A 235 -18.11 -11.77 -12.44
C GLU A 235 -17.74 -11.21 -13.82
N LEU A 236 -17.11 -12.02 -14.69
CA LEU A 236 -16.61 -11.56 -16.00
C LEU A 236 -17.69 -10.93 -16.89
N PRO A 237 -18.95 -11.42 -16.95
CA PRO A 237 -19.98 -10.77 -17.76
C PRO A 237 -20.29 -9.33 -17.34
N TRP A 238 -20.16 -9.02 -16.05
CA TRP A 238 -20.38 -7.67 -15.51
C TRP A 238 -19.15 -6.78 -15.72
N ALA A 239 -17.96 -7.32 -15.50
CA ALA A 239 -16.70 -6.64 -15.80
C ALA A 239 -16.59 -6.27 -17.29
N GLN A 240 -17.02 -7.16 -18.19
CA GLN A 240 -17.08 -6.92 -19.63
C GLN A 240 -18.00 -5.73 -19.98
N GLN A 241 -19.19 -5.66 -19.37
CA GLN A 241 -20.12 -4.53 -19.59
C GLN A 241 -19.51 -3.20 -19.14
N ALA A 242 -18.86 -3.17 -17.97
CA ALA A 242 -18.17 -1.98 -17.49
C ALA A 242 -17.00 -1.59 -18.42
N ALA A 243 -16.22 -2.58 -18.87
CA ALA A 243 -15.10 -2.38 -19.77
C ALA A 243 -15.53 -1.78 -21.13
N GLU A 244 -16.62 -2.28 -21.72
CA GLU A 244 -17.19 -1.78 -22.96
C GLU A 244 -17.69 -0.34 -22.80
N ARG A 245 -18.43 -0.06 -21.72
CA ARG A 245 -18.96 1.28 -21.43
C ARG A 245 -17.86 2.31 -21.22
N CYS A 246 -16.73 1.90 -20.64
CA CYS A 246 -15.58 2.76 -20.39
C CYS A 246 -14.54 2.76 -21.53
N GLY A 247 -14.75 2.00 -22.61
CA GLY A 247 -13.84 1.94 -23.75
C GLY A 247 -12.43 1.41 -23.40
N THR A 248 -12.34 0.47 -22.46
CA THR A 248 -11.06 -0.03 -21.93
C THR A 248 -10.44 -1.12 -22.80
N ARG A 249 -9.12 -1.32 -22.69
CA ARG A 249 -8.42 -2.52 -23.19
C ARG A 249 -8.56 -3.63 -22.14
N HIS A 250 -9.59 -4.45 -22.29
CA HIS A 250 -9.96 -5.46 -21.31
C HIS A 250 -9.23 -6.79 -21.51
N HIS A 251 -8.73 -7.36 -20.41
CA HIS A 251 -8.01 -8.62 -20.35
C HIS A 251 -8.66 -9.56 -19.32
N PRO A 252 -9.70 -10.32 -19.71
CA PRO A 252 -10.31 -11.32 -18.85
C PRO A 252 -9.50 -12.62 -18.86
N GLU A 253 -9.33 -13.25 -17.69
CA GLU A 253 -8.72 -14.56 -17.54
C GLU A 253 -9.61 -15.47 -16.68
N ILE A 254 -9.75 -16.74 -17.08
CA ILE A 254 -10.50 -17.75 -16.33
C ILE A 254 -9.50 -18.71 -15.68
N VAL A 255 -9.55 -18.79 -14.35
CA VAL A 255 -8.82 -19.78 -13.57
C VAL A 255 -9.52 -21.12 -13.69
N LYS A 256 -8.77 -22.13 -14.12
CA LYS A 256 -9.26 -23.50 -14.34
C LYS A 256 -8.61 -24.48 -13.37
N GLY A 257 -9.37 -25.50 -12.99
CA GLY A 257 -8.88 -26.59 -12.15
C GLY A 257 -8.72 -26.22 -10.67
N ASP A 258 -8.08 -27.12 -9.93
CA ASP A 258 -7.89 -27.00 -8.49
C ASP A 258 -6.70 -26.10 -8.14
N VAL A 259 -6.92 -25.22 -7.16
CA VAL A 259 -5.99 -24.21 -6.66
C VAL A 259 -5.30 -24.63 -5.35
N GLU A 260 -5.62 -25.80 -4.79
CA GLU A 260 -5.04 -26.33 -3.55
C GLU A 260 -3.50 -26.36 -3.57
N HIS A 261 -2.91 -26.64 -4.74
CA HIS A 261 -1.46 -26.66 -4.93
C HIS A 261 -0.79 -25.29 -4.65
N LEU A 262 -1.54 -24.19 -4.65
CA LEU A 262 -1.04 -22.84 -4.35
C LEU A 262 -0.91 -22.56 -2.85
N LEU A 263 -1.59 -23.33 -1.98
CA LEU A 263 -1.64 -23.06 -0.54
C LEU A 263 -0.24 -22.90 0.09
N PRO A 264 0.78 -23.73 -0.20
CA PRO A 264 2.12 -23.52 0.34
C PRO A 264 2.79 -22.23 -0.13
N THR A 265 2.50 -21.80 -1.35
CA THR A 265 3.03 -20.56 -1.93
C THR A 265 2.35 -19.34 -1.32
N LEU A 266 1.03 -19.37 -1.16
CA LEU A 266 0.27 -18.32 -0.47
C LEU A 266 0.74 -18.19 0.98
N ALA A 267 0.81 -19.30 1.73
CA ALA A 267 1.29 -19.30 3.11
C ALA A 267 2.69 -18.67 3.24
N ARG A 268 3.59 -18.93 2.27
CA ARG A 268 4.92 -18.32 2.23
C ARG A 268 4.85 -16.81 2.00
N HIS A 269 4.03 -16.34 1.05
CA HIS A 269 3.93 -14.93 0.71
C HIS A 269 3.27 -14.08 1.80
N TYR A 270 2.24 -14.60 2.47
CA TYR A 270 1.62 -13.92 3.61
C TYR A 270 2.52 -13.97 4.86
N GLY A 271 3.34 -15.02 5.01
CA GLY A 271 4.29 -15.17 6.11
C GLY A 271 3.67 -15.57 7.45
N GLU A 272 2.33 -15.64 7.50
CA GLU A 272 1.51 -16.07 8.63
C GLU A 272 0.14 -16.57 8.12
N PRO A 273 -0.67 -17.25 8.96
CA PRO A 273 -2.00 -17.70 8.59
C PRO A 273 -2.93 -16.54 8.17
N TYR A 274 -3.53 -16.67 6.99
CA TYR A 274 -4.47 -15.71 6.41
C TYR A 274 -5.54 -16.48 5.64
N ALA A 275 -6.79 -16.37 6.08
CA ALA A 275 -7.93 -17.15 5.56
C ALA A 275 -8.98 -16.24 4.90
N ASP A 276 -8.51 -15.32 4.06
CA ASP A 276 -9.39 -14.51 3.22
C ASP A 276 -9.58 -15.20 1.86
N PRO A 277 -10.83 -15.44 1.42
CA PRO A 277 -11.09 -16.08 0.13
C PRO A 277 -10.54 -15.30 -1.07
N SER A 278 -10.29 -13.99 -0.93
CA SER A 278 -9.69 -13.16 -1.98
C SER A 278 -8.21 -13.46 -2.23
N ALA A 279 -7.51 -14.16 -1.34
CA ALA A 279 -6.09 -14.47 -1.47
C ALA A 279 -5.74 -15.21 -2.79
N VAL A 280 -6.59 -16.15 -3.18
CA VAL A 280 -6.41 -16.93 -4.42
C VAL A 280 -6.65 -16.06 -5.67
N PRO A 281 -7.79 -15.36 -5.83
CA PRO A 281 -7.99 -14.40 -6.91
C PRO A 281 -6.88 -13.35 -7.00
N SER A 282 -6.43 -12.80 -5.86
CA SER A 282 -5.35 -11.80 -5.80
C SER A 282 -4.01 -12.35 -6.29
N PHE A 283 -3.71 -13.63 -6.03
CA PHE A 283 -2.53 -14.27 -6.56
C PHE A 283 -2.60 -14.41 -8.09
N PHE A 284 -3.71 -14.94 -8.61
CA PHE A 284 -3.87 -15.12 -10.06
C PHE A 284 -3.87 -13.80 -10.82
N VAL A 285 -4.53 -12.76 -10.30
CA VAL A 285 -4.51 -11.46 -10.97
C VAL A 285 -3.11 -10.87 -10.97
N SER A 286 -2.34 -11.05 -9.90
CA SER A 286 -0.94 -10.61 -9.84
C SER A 286 -0.06 -11.39 -10.83
N GLU A 287 -0.28 -12.70 -10.99
CA GLU A 287 0.41 -13.52 -11.99
C GLU A 287 0.04 -13.16 -13.43
N ALA A 288 -1.25 -12.96 -13.72
CA ALA A 288 -1.76 -12.56 -15.03
C ALA A 288 -1.12 -11.24 -15.47
N VAL A 289 -1.11 -10.28 -14.55
CA VAL A 289 -0.52 -8.97 -14.76
C VAL A 289 0.99 -9.09 -14.99
N LYS A 290 1.71 -9.89 -14.17
CA LYS A 290 3.14 -10.16 -14.37
C LYS A 290 3.45 -10.78 -15.73
N LYS A 291 2.67 -11.76 -16.20
CA LYS A 291 2.88 -12.44 -17.50
C LYS A 291 2.72 -11.48 -18.67
N LEU A 292 1.71 -10.63 -18.64
CA LEU A 292 1.46 -9.65 -19.70
C LEU A 292 2.59 -8.61 -19.80
N PHE A 293 3.24 -8.28 -18.69
CA PHE A 293 4.37 -7.36 -18.67
C PHE A 293 5.73 -8.02 -18.93
N ALA A 294 5.84 -9.33 -18.78
CA ALA A 294 7.03 -10.08 -19.17
C ALA A 294 7.12 -10.33 -20.69
N GLY A 295 6.00 -10.20 -21.43
CA GLY A 295 5.93 -10.39 -22.89
C GLY A 295 6.20 -9.14 -23.75
N GLY A 296 6.47 -7.98 -23.12
CA GLY A 296 6.84 -6.74 -23.79
C GLY A 296 8.35 -6.63 -24.09
N SER A 297 8.73 -5.70 -24.98
CA SER A 297 10.14 -5.35 -25.23
C SER A 297 10.88 -5.10 -23.90
N PRO A 298 12.19 -5.43 -23.76
CA PRO A 298 12.93 -5.41 -22.48
C PRO A 298 13.06 -4.04 -21.76
N ILE A 299 12.41 -3.00 -22.27
CA ILE A 299 12.51 -1.61 -21.79
C ILE A 299 11.32 -1.21 -20.89
N ASP A 300 10.22 -1.97 -20.88
CA ASP A 300 8.98 -1.61 -20.18
C ASP A 300 8.61 -2.64 -19.08
N HIS A 301 9.44 -2.83 -18.04
CA HIS A 301 9.23 -3.88 -17.02
C HIS A 301 8.60 -3.43 -15.71
N GLU A 302 8.14 -2.19 -15.61
CA GLU A 302 7.40 -1.72 -14.44
C GLU A 302 6.06 -1.19 -14.94
N TYR A 303 4.99 -1.48 -14.20
CA TYR A 303 3.61 -1.06 -14.45
C TYR A 303 2.92 -0.97 -13.08
N ALA A 304 2.09 0.05 -12.90
CA ALA A 304 1.32 0.22 -11.67
C ALA A 304 -0.11 -0.31 -11.86
N ILE A 305 -0.67 -0.94 -10.83
CA ILE A 305 -2.08 -1.37 -10.82
C ILE A 305 -2.82 -0.56 -9.77
N LEU A 306 -3.91 0.07 -10.18
CA LEU A 306 -4.91 0.57 -9.24
C LEU A 306 -5.87 -0.57 -8.89
N ALA A 307 -5.67 -1.11 -7.69
CA ALA A 307 -6.70 -1.87 -7.02
C ALA A 307 -7.69 -0.87 -6.36
N PRO A 308 -9.01 -1.09 -6.49
CA PRO A 308 -10.03 -0.32 -5.78
C PRO A 308 -9.77 -0.21 -4.28
#